data_AF-A0A2D6ZZF0-F1
#
_entry.id   AF-A0A2D6ZZF0-F1
#
_cell.length_a   1.000
_cell.length_b   1.000
_cell.length_c   1.000
_cell.angle_alpha   90.00
_cell.angle_beta   90.00
_cell.angle_gamma   90.00
#
_symmetry.space_group_name_H-M   'P 1'
#
loop_
_entity.id
_entity.type
_entity.pdbx_description
1 polymer ?
#
loop_
_entity_poly.entity_id
_entity_poly.type
_entity_poly.pdbx_seq_one_letter_code
_entity_poly.pdbx_strand_id
1 'polypeptide(L)'
;MKNLLRILVYIKPYYIHIFFGVLIALLFATANVYFLPLFRDISREIEKTRVAGFNWQMVNLFVLWSIRIVTQYGQKYYIEWVSFLIQIDIKQLIYERYQLLSQHFYSDRRLGDLLTRLNDDSLKVQDAIVKIFSSLLPQGLTLFGVVGYLFYLNWKLTLFTLISVPFFVFAISYFTQIIKRIAAKIQQKISNIT
;
A
#
# COMPACT_ATOMS: atom_id res chain seq x y z
N MET A 1 -4.25 -4.68 18.61
CA MET A 1 -5.16 -5.12 17.52
C MET A 1 -6.62 -4.72 17.72
N LYS A 2 -7.19 -4.72 18.95
CA LYS A 2 -8.59 -4.29 19.20
C LYS A 2 -8.93 -2.85 18.75
N ASN A 3 -7.95 -1.93 18.73
CA ASN A 3 -8.18 -0.54 18.29
C ASN A 3 -8.35 -0.38 16.75
N LEU A 4 -7.73 -1.25 15.93
CA LEU A 4 -7.87 -1.21 14.47
C LEU A 4 -9.27 -1.63 14.00
N LEU A 5 -9.87 -2.60 14.70
CA LEU A 5 -11.24 -3.07 14.42
C LEU A 5 -12.30 -1.98 14.71
N ARG A 6 -12.00 -1.04 15.60
CA ARG A 6 -12.91 0.07 15.94
C ARG A 6 -12.89 1.17 14.88
N ILE A 7 -11.76 1.36 14.18
CA ILE A 7 -11.63 2.28 13.04
C ILE A 7 -12.45 1.78 11.84
N LEU A 8 -12.50 0.45 11.64
CA LEU A 8 -13.31 -0.19 10.59
C LEU A 8 -14.82 0.11 10.68
N VAL A 9 -15.34 0.39 11.89
CA VAL A 9 -16.74 0.77 12.08
C VAL A 9 -17.06 2.13 11.45
N TYR A 10 -16.10 3.07 11.45
CA TYR A 10 -16.23 4.39 10.81
C TYR A 10 -16.04 4.35 9.30
N ILE A 11 -15.42 3.29 8.79
CA ILE A 11 -15.25 3.04 7.35
C ILE A 11 -16.52 2.41 6.75
N LYS A 12 -17.38 1.79 7.58
CA LYS A 12 -18.60 1.11 7.17
C LYS A 12 -19.49 1.89 6.18
N PRO A 13 -19.76 3.21 6.33
CA PRO A 13 -20.58 3.94 5.34
C PRO A 13 -19.92 4.04 3.95
N TYR A 14 -18.59 3.93 3.85
CA TYR A 14 -17.83 4.04 2.60
C TYR A 14 -17.51 2.69 1.94
N TYR A 15 -18.16 1.61 2.37
CA TYR A 15 -17.89 0.25 1.86
C TYR A 15 -18.06 0.13 0.34
N ILE A 16 -19.03 0.83 -0.25
CA ILE A 16 -19.28 0.84 -1.70
C ILE A 16 -18.10 1.46 -2.44
N HIS A 17 -17.58 2.58 -1.93
CA HIS A 17 -16.46 3.27 -2.56
C HIS A 17 -15.17 2.45 -2.42
N ILE A 18 -14.93 1.85 -1.25
CA ILE A 18 -13.80 0.93 -1.08
C ILE A 18 -13.91 -0.27 -2.02
N PHE A 19 -15.11 -0.82 -2.22
CA PHE A 19 -15.34 -1.90 -3.17
C PHE A 19 -14.96 -1.51 -4.61
N PHE A 20 -15.38 -0.33 -5.08
CA PHE A 20 -14.92 0.18 -6.37
C PHE A 20 -13.39 0.36 -6.43
N GLY A 21 -12.78 0.87 -5.37
CA GLY A 21 -11.32 0.98 -5.28
C GLY A 21 -10.62 -0.37 -5.36
N VAL A 22 -11.20 -1.43 -4.76
CA VAL A 22 -10.71 -2.81 -4.86
C VAL A 22 -10.87 -3.37 -6.27
N LEU A 23 -11.96 -3.08 -6.97
CA LEU A 23 -12.13 -3.47 -8.37
C LEU A 23 -11.05 -2.86 -9.28
N ILE A 24 -10.76 -1.56 -9.09
CA ILE A 24 -9.68 -0.90 -9.82
C ILE A 24 -8.32 -1.51 -9.42
N ALA A 25 -8.10 -1.82 -8.14
CA ALA A 25 -6.90 -2.52 -7.69
C ALA A 25 -6.74 -3.90 -8.32
N LEU A 26 -7.85 -4.62 -8.55
CA LEU A 26 -7.84 -5.92 -9.22
C LEU A 26 -7.38 -5.78 -10.67
N LEU A 27 -7.89 -4.77 -11.40
CA LEU A 27 -7.46 -4.47 -12.77
C LEU A 27 -5.97 -4.10 -12.83
N PHE A 28 -5.47 -3.36 -11.84
CA PHE A 28 -4.05 -3.04 -11.75
C PHE A 28 -3.21 -4.30 -11.51
N ALA A 29 -3.66 -5.16 -10.59
CA ALA A 29 -2.97 -6.41 -10.28
C ALA A 29 -2.93 -7.34 -11.50
N THR A 30 -4.04 -7.51 -12.22
CA THR A 30 -4.09 -8.35 -13.44
C THR A 30 -3.20 -7.80 -14.54
N ALA A 31 -3.16 -6.49 -14.75
CA ALA A 31 -2.24 -5.86 -15.70
C ALA A 31 -0.76 -6.15 -15.35
N ASN A 32 -0.39 -6.11 -14.06
CA ASN A 32 0.96 -6.48 -13.63
C ASN A 32 1.26 -7.97 -13.83
N VAL A 33 0.30 -8.87 -13.57
CA VAL A 33 0.50 -10.31 -13.78
C VAL A 33 0.67 -10.62 -15.27
N TYR A 34 -0.10 -9.99 -16.15
CA TYR A 34 -0.02 -10.20 -17.60
C TYR A 34 1.30 -9.69 -18.22
N PHE A 35 2.02 -8.81 -17.54
CA PHE A 35 3.37 -8.41 -17.96
C PHE A 35 4.31 -9.63 -18.07
N LEU A 36 4.16 -10.65 -17.22
CA LEU A 36 5.03 -11.82 -17.20
C LEU A 36 4.90 -12.74 -18.42
N PRO A 37 3.69 -13.19 -18.85
CA PRO A 37 3.53 -13.92 -20.11
C PRO A 37 3.99 -13.09 -21.31
N LEU A 38 3.71 -11.78 -21.32
CA LEU A 38 4.14 -10.91 -22.41
C LEU A 38 5.67 -10.90 -22.55
N PHE A 39 6.39 -10.77 -21.43
CA PHE A 39 7.84 -10.81 -21.42
C PHE A 39 8.38 -12.16 -21.93
N ARG A 40 7.77 -13.27 -21.50
CA ARG A 40 8.11 -14.61 -21.99
C ARG A 40 7.90 -14.74 -23.49
N ASP A 41 6.79 -14.21 -24.01
CA ASP A 41 6.43 -14.32 -25.43
C ASP A 41 7.34 -13.44 -26.30
N ILE A 42 7.67 -12.22 -25.85
CA ILE A 42 8.72 -11.37 -26.48
C ILE A 42 10.06 -12.11 -26.54
N SER A 43 10.49 -12.73 -25.43
CA SER A 43 11.75 -13.47 -25.37
C SER A 43 11.79 -14.62 -26.39
N ARG A 44 10.68 -15.33 -26.58
CA ARG A 44 10.57 -16.45 -27.54
C ARG A 44 10.56 -15.97 -29.00
N GLU A 45 9.98 -14.80 -29.27
CA GLU A 45 9.94 -14.25 -30.62
C GLU A 45 11.29 -13.69 -31.07
N ILE A 46 12.07 -13.13 -30.11
CA ILE A 46 13.47 -12.74 -30.33
C ILE A 46 14.31 -13.97 -30.67
N GLU A 47 14.17 -15.07 -29.91
CA GLU A 47 14.89 -16.33 -30.14
C GLU A 47 14.61 -16.92 -31.53
N LYS A 48 13.38 -16.75 -32.04
CA LYS A 48 12.94 -17.25 -33.35
C LYS A 48 13.15 -16.26 -34.51
N THR A 49 13.77 -15.10 -34.25
CA THR A 49 14.04 -14.04 -35.25
C THR A 49 12.78 -13.62 -36.03
N ARG A 50 11.59 -13.65 -35.40
CA ARG A 50 10.31 -13.34 -36.07
C ARG A 50 9.92 -11.87 -35.88
N VAL A 51 10.37 -11.02 -36.81
CA VAL A 51 10.19 -9.55 -36.75
C VAL A 51 8.71 -9.11 -36.68
N ALA A 52 7.82 -9.79 -37.40
CA ALA A 52 6.39 -9.44 -37.43
C ALA A 52 5.67 -9.73 -36.10
N GLY A 53 6.01 -10.83 -35.43
CA GLY A 53 5.48 -11.14 -34.10
C GLY A 53 5.96 -10.09 -33.09
N PHE A 54 7.25 -9.80 -33.13
CA PHE A 54 7.89 -8.89 -32.19
C PHE A 54 7.24 -7.49 -32.21
N ASN A 55 6.91 -6.96 -33.39
CA ASN A 55 6.23 -5.68 -33.51
C ASN A 55 4.83 -5.69 -32.85
N TRP A 56 4.07 -6.77 -33.00
CA TRP A 56 2.77 -6.92 -32.34
C TRP A 56 2.90 -6.97 -30.81
N GLN A 57 3.94 -7.64 -30.30
CA GLN A 57 4.18 -7.68 -28.86
C GLN A 57 4.62 -6.32 -28.29
N MET A 58 5.32 -5.49 -29.08
CA MET A 58 5.64 -4.12 -28.68
C MET A 58 4.40 -3.25 -28.55
N VAL A 59 3.42 -3.40 -29.45
CA VAL A 59 2.11 -2.73 -29.32
C VAL A 59 1.37 -3.22 -28.07
N ASN A 60 1.33 -4.53 -27.83
CA ASN A 60 0.73 -5.10 -26.60
C ASN A 60 1.39 -4.56 -25.33
N LEU A 61 2.72 -4.41 -25.34
CA LEU A 61 3.47 -3.82 -24.22
C LEU A 61 3.02 -2.40 -23.95
N PHE A 62 2.94 -1.58 -25.00
CA PHE A 62 2.51 -0.19 -24.87
C PHE A 62 1.10 -0.08 -24.30
N VAL A 63 0.14 -0.82 -24.87
CA VAL A 63 -1.26 -0.83 -24.41
C VAL A 63 -1.36 -1.27 -22.95
N LEU A 64 -0.67 -2.35 -22.58
CA LEU A 64 -0.66 -2.84 -21.21
C LEU A 64 -0.03 -1.83 -20.25
N TRP A 65 1.05 -1.17 -20.64
CA TRP A 65 1.68 -0.14 -19.83
C TRP A 65 0.77 1.07 -19.62
N SER A 66 0.06 1.51 -20.66
CA SER A 66 -0.94 2.57 -20.57
C SER A 66 -2.06 2.20 -19.62
N ILE A 67 -2.65 1.00 -19.76
CA ILE A 67 -3.69 0.51 -18.85
C ILE A 67 -3.16 0.48 -17.42
N ARG A 68 -1.98 -0.10 -17.20
CA ARG A 68 -1.35 -0.18 -15.88
C ARG A 68 -1.19 1.19 -15.23
N ILE A 69 -0.71 2.19 -15.97
CA ILE A 69 -0.57 3.56 -15.46
C ILE A 69 -1.93 4.14 -15.10
N VAL A 70 -2.89 4.11 -16.02
CA VAL A 70 -4.23 4.69 -15.80
C VAL A 70 -4.88 4.06 -14.58
N THR A 71 -4.83 2.73 -14.46
CA THR A 71 -5.40 2.03 -13.32
C THR A 71 -4.63 2.31 -12.03
N GLN A 72 -3.30 2.38 -12.05
CA GLN A 72 -2.49 2.70 -10.86
C GLN A 72 -2.80 4.08 -10.29
N TYR A 73 -2.78 5.11 -11.15
CA TYR A 73 -3.04 6.49 -10.73
C TYR A 73 -4.52 6.68 -10.39
N GLY A 74 -5.43 6.13 -11.19
CA GLY A 74 -6.87 6.18 -10.93
C GLY A 74 -7.23 5.55 -9.59
N GLN A 75 -6.66 4.40 -9.28
CA GLN A 75 -6.87 3.72 -8.00
C GLN A 75 -6.34 4.55 -6.82
N LYS A 76 -5.10 5.04 -6.93
CA LYS A 76 -4.47 5.85 -5.87
C LYS A 76 -5.28 7.11 -5.59
N TYR A 77 -5.62 7.86 -6.63
CA TYR A 77 -6.41 9.08 -6.53
C TYR A 77 -7.79 8.82 -5.91
N TYR A 78 -8.48 7.77 -6.38
CA TYR A 78 -9.81 7.44 -5.90
C TYR A 78 -9.82 7.08 -4.41
N ILE A 79 -8.90 6.23 -3.96
CA ILE A 79 -8.79 5.88 -2.54
C ILE A 79 -8.36 7.09 -1.71
N GLU A 80 -7.47 7.95 -2.20
CA GLU A 80 -7.03 9.15 -1.48
C GLU A 80 -8.19 10.14 -1.29
N TRP A 81 -9.03 10.32 -2.32
CA TRP A 81 -10.26 11.11 -2.24
C TRP A 81 -11.26 10.52 -1.23
N VAL A 82 -11.53 9.21 -1.28
CA VAL A 82 -12.41 8.53 -0.31
C VAL A 82 -11.87 8.67 1.12
N SER A 83 -10.55 8.55 1.30
CA SER A 83 -9.91 8.66 2.60
C SER A 83 -10.04 10.08 3.17
N PHE A 84 -10.01 11.10 2.32
CA PHE A 84 -10.24 12.48 2.72
C PHE A 84 -11.68 12.73 3.19
N LEU A 85 -12.67 12.16 2.51
CA LEU A 85 -14.07 12.23 2.94
C LEU A 85 -14.26 11.58 4.32
N ILE A 86 -13.70 10.38 4.52
CA ILE A 86 -13.72 9.70 5.82
C ILE A 86 -13.05 10.57 6.91
N GLN A 87 -11.96 11.26 6.58
CA GLN A 87 -11.27 12.13 7.52
C GLN A 87 -12.15 13.32 7.94
N ILE A 88 -12.87 13.95 7.00
CA ILE A 88 -13.79 15.06 7.29
C ILE A 88 -14.87 14.60 8.25
N ASP A 89 -15.53 13.46 7.97
CA ASP A 89 -16.59 12.92 8.80
C ASP A 89 -16.10 12.59 10.23
N ILE A 90 -14.90 12.01 10.34
CA ILE A 90 -14.28 11.73 11.64
C ILE A 90 -14.03 13.04 12.41
N LYS A 91 -13.49 14.07 11.74
CA LYS A 91 -13.25 15.37 12.38
C LYS A 91 -14.55 16.01 12.84
N GLN A 92 -15.60 15.96 12.02
CA GLN A 92 -16.91 16.48 12.39
C GLN A 92 -17.47 15.78 13.63
N LEU A 93 -17.45 14.45 13.67
CA LEU A 93 -17.94 13.68 14.82
C LEU A 93 -17.17 13.99 16.12
N ILE A 94 -15.84 14.09 16.04
CA ILE A 94 -15.02 14.43 17.21
C ILE A 94 -15.32 15.86 17.66
N TYR A 95 -15.49 16.79 16.72
CA TYR A 95 -15.80 18.18 17.01
C TYR A 95 -17.16 18.33 17.69
N GLU A 96 -18.21 17.68 17.18
CA GLU A 96 -19.53 17.62 17.81
C GLU A 96 -19.45 17.06 19.24
N ARG A 97 -18.64 16.01 19.45
CA ARG A 97 -18.44 15.45 20.78
C ARG A 97 -17.71 16.40 21.72
N TYR A 98 -16.74 17.17 21.21
CA TYR A 98 -16.04 18.16 22.01
C TYR A 98 -17.00 19.26 22.48
N GLN A 99 -17.89 19.76 21.63
CA GLN A 99 -18.84 20.81 22.03
C GLN A 99 -19.75 20.42 23.21
N LEU A 100 -20.03 19.12 23.38
CA LEU A 100 -20.91 18.60 24.44
C LEU A 100 -20.18 18.28 25.77
N LEU A 101 -18.87 18.47 25.84
CA LEU A 101 -18.10 18.17 27.06
C LEU A 101 -18.26 19.27 28.12
N SER A 102 -18.32 18.86 29.39
CA SER A 102 -18.44 19.76 30.53
C SER A 102 -17.23 20.68 30.69
N GLN A 103 -17.43 21.88 31.27
CA GLN A 103 -16.36 22.83 31.61
C GLN A 103 -15.20 22.20 32.40
N HIS A 104 -15.48 21.23 33.29
CA HIS A 104 -14.47 20.51 34.07
C HIS A 104 -13.50 19.68 33.22
N PHE A 105 -13.93 19.20 32.05
CA PHE A 105 -13.03 18.51 31.13
C PHE A 105 -12.00 19.47 30.51
N TYR A 106 -12.40 20.74 30.33
CA TYR A 106 -11.58 21.78 29.73
C TYR A 106 -10.68 22.49 30.75
N SER A 107 -10.98 22.45 32.06
CA SER A 107 -10.07 22.99 33.08
C SER A 107 -8.75 22.23 33.15
N ASP A 108 -8.79 20.93 32.86
CA ASP A 108 -7.66 20.01 33.04
C ASP A 108 -6.87 19.76 31.75
N ARG A 109 -7.28 20.36 30.62
CA ARG A 109 -6.66 20.13 29.30
C ARG A 109 -6.49 21.41 28.50
N ARG A 110 -5.31 21.57 27.90
CA ARG A 110 -5.04 22.70 26.99
C ARG A 110 -5.82 22.51 25.69
N LEU A 111 -6.47 23.58 25.22
CA LEU A 111 -7.17 23.60 23.93
C LEU A 111 -6.25 23.18 22.77
N GLY A 112 -4.98 23.59 22.81
CA GLY A 112 -3.96 23.21 21.83
C GLY A 112 -3.81 21.68 21.72
N ASP A 113 -3.78 20.96 22.83
CA ASP A 113 -3.63 19.50 22.83
C ASP A 113 -4.84 18.79 22.17
N LEU A 114 -6.04 19.35 22.36
CA LEU A 114 -7.26 18.82 21.74
C LEU A 114 -7.28 19.05 20.23
N LEU A 115 -6.82 20.22 19.76
CA LEU A 115 -6.70 20.55 18.34
C LEU A 115 -5.60 19.74 17.64
N THR A 116 -4.47 19.51 18.32
CA THR A 116 -3.41 18.64 17.82
C THR A 116 -3.92 17.21 17.67
N ARG A 117 -4.59 16.65 18.70
CA ARG A 117 -5.18 15.31 18.61
C ARG A 117 -6.21 15.20 17.50
N LEU A 118 -7.09 16.20 17.37
CA LEU A 118 -8.11 16.24 16.31
C LEU A 118 -7.47 16.17 14.92
N ASN A 119 -6.38 16.91 14.68
CA ASN A 119 -5.71 16.91 13.38
C ASN A 119 -4.78 15.71 13.18
N ASP A 120 -3.87 15.46 14.10
CA ASP A 120 -2.83 14.43 13.94
C ASP A 120 -3.42 13.02 13.96
N ASP A 121 -4.38 12.74 14.87
CA ASP A 121 -4.93 11.39 14.95
C ASP A 121 -5.90 11.10 13.80
N SER A 122 -6.64 12.11 13.32
CA SER A 122 -7.46 11.94 12.11
C SER A 122 -6.61 11.77 10.84
N LEU A 123 -5.47 12.47 10.72
CA LEU A 123 -4.50 12.27 9.65
C LEU A 123 -3.91 10.86 9.68
N LYS A 124 -3.49 10.35 10.85
CA LYS A 124 -2.98 8.98 10.97
C LYS A 124 -4.00 7.93 10.54
N VAL A 125 -5.29 8.17 10.82
CA VAL A 125 -6.36 7.27 10.35
C VAL A 125 -6.48 7.32 8.83
N GLN A 126 -6.48 8.51 8.23
CA GLN A 126 -6.47 8.68 6.77
C GLN A 126 -5.27 7.97 6.13
N ASP A 127 -4.07 8.20 6.64
CA ASP A 127 -2.84 7.58 6.14
C ASP A 127 -2.88 6.05 6.22
N ALA A 128 -3.47 5.51 7.30
CA ALA A 128 -3.64 4.08 7.44
C ALA A 128 -4.59 3.51 6.37
N ILE A 129 -5.70 4.20 6.07
CA ILE A 129 -6.65 3.80 5.02
C ILE A 129 -5.95 3.82 3.66
N VAL A 130 -5.29 4.93 3.30
CA VAL A 130 -4.55 5.05 2.03
C VAL A 130 -3.47 3.97 1.92
N LYS A 131 -2.71 3.73 2.98
CA LYS A 131 -1.67 2.69 3.00
C LYS A 131 -2.24 1.29 2.78
N ILE A 132 -3.37 0.96 3.39
CA ILE A 132 -3.99 -0.36 3.24
C ILE A 132 -4.56 -0.51 1.82
N PHE A 133 -5.37 0.45 1.37
CA PHE A 133 -6.17 0.30 0.16
C PHE A 133 -5.44 0.73 -1.12
N SER A 134 -4.59 1.77 -1.09
CA SER A 134 -3.81 2.21 -2.27
C SER A 134 -2.49 1.46 -2.45
N SER A 135 -2.01 0.78 -1.41
CA SER A 135 -0.71 0.12 -1.43
C SER A 135 -0.83 -1.36 -1.07
N LEU A 136 -0.97 -1.69 0.21
CA LEU A 136 -0.84 -3.07 0.68
C LEU A 136 -1.76 -4.05 -0.05
N LEU A 137 -3.01 -3.66 -0.31
CA LEU A 137 -3.99 -4.50 -0.99
C LEU A 137 -3.62 -4.74 -2.47
N PRO A 138 -3.43 -3.73 -3.34
CA PRO A 138 -2.99 -3.93 -4.72
C PRO A 138 -1.67 -4.70 -4.85
N GLN A 139 -0.68 -4.40 -4.01
CA GLN A 139 0.60 -5.11 -4.04
C GLN A 139 0.48 -6.54 -3.53
N GLY A 140 -0.35 -6.78 -2.51
CA GLY A 140 -0.68 -8.14 -2.07
C GLY A 140 -1.35 -8.95 -3.17
N LEU A 141 -2.38 -8.39 -3.82
CA LEU A 141 -3.06 -9.02 -4.95
C LEU A 141 -2.10 -9.33 -6.11
N THR A 142 -1.22 -8.37 -6.43
CA THR A 142 -0.19 -8.55 -7.47
C THR A 142 0.78 -9.65 -7.08
N LEU A 143 1.25 -9.68 -5.83
CA LEU A 143 2.16 -10.71 -5.33
C LEU A 143 1.55 -12.10 -5.43
N PHE A 144 0.31 -12.29 -4.95
CA PHE A 144 -0.38 -13.57 -5.07
C PHE A 144 -0.62 -13.95 -6.53
N GLY A 145 -0.98 -13.00 -7.39
CA GLY A 145 -1.17 -13.25 -8.81
C GLY A 145 0.11 -13.69 -9.52
N VAL A 146 1.23 -13.00 -9.27
CA VAL A 146 2.54 -13.32 -9.87
C VAL A 146 3.04 -14.66 -9.36
N VAL A 147 2.99 -14.90 -8.05
CA VAL A 147 3.41 -16.19 -7.47
C VAL A 147 2.54 -17.33 -8.02
N GLY A 148 1.22 -17.16 -8.10
CA GLY A 148 0.32 -18.14 -8.71
C GLY A 148 0.68 -18.44 -10.16
N TYR A 149 0.99 -17.41 -10.95
CA TYR A 149 1.42 -17.59 -12.33
C TYR A 149 2.79 -18.27 -12.45
N LEU A 150 3.74 -17.99 -11.55
CA LEU A 150 5.03 -18.69 -11.50
C LEU A 150 4.88 -20.18 -11.17
N PHE A 151 4.01 -20.52 -10.21
CA PHE A 151 3.67 -21.90 -9.90
C PHE A 151 3.09 -22.65 -11.12
N TYR A 152 2.25 -21.97 -11.91
CA TYR A 152 1.72 -22.51 -13.16
C TYR A 152 2.82 -22.78 -14.21
N LEU A 153 3.85 -21.92 -14.28
CA LEU A 153 4.98 -22.12 -15.21
C LEU A 153 5.90 -23.26 -14.77
N ASN A 154 6.41 -23.21 -13.54
CA ASN A 154 7.29 -24.24 -13.00
C ASN A 154 7.30 -24.20 -11.48
N TRP A 155 6.55 -25.12 -10.87
CA TRP A 155 6.43 -25.22 -9.42
C TRP A 155 7.76 -25.55 -8.70
N LYS A 156 8.67 -26.31 -9.34
CA LYS A 156 9.96 -26.68 -8.74
C LYS A 156 10.89 -25.48 -8.62
N LEU A 157 11.05 -24.70 -9.68
CA LEU A 157 11.84 -23.46 -9.63
C LEU A 157 11.20 -22.44 -8.69
N THR A 158 9.86 -22.33 -8.69
CA THR A 158 9.15 -21.37 -7.83
C THR A 158 9.32 -21.69 -6.34
N LEU A 159 9.30 -22.96 -5.94
CA LEU A 159 9.60 -23.33 -4.55
C LEU A 159 11.04 -22.99 -4.16
N PHE A 160 12.00 -23.27 -5.04
CA PHE A 160 13.40 -22.95 -4.79
C PHE A 160 13.61 -21.44 -4.57
N THR A 161 13.01 -20.61 -5.42
CA THR A 161 13.07 -19.14 -5.25
C THR A 161 12.34 -18.68 -4.01
N LEU A 162 11.16 -19.25 -3.69
CA LEU A 162 10.38 -18.88 -2.52
C LEU A 162 11.08 -19.21 -1.20
N ILE A 163 11.86 -20.30 -1.14
CA ILE A 163 12.72 -20.65 0.01
C ILE A 163 13.91 -19.69 0.13
N SER A 164 14.40 -19.15 -0.98
CA SER A 164 15.51 -18.19 -0.97
C SER A 164 15.09 -16.84 -0.36
N VAL A 165 13.84 -16.42 -0.55
CA VAL A 165 13.31 -15.15 -0.02
C VAL A 165 13.47 -15.00 1.51
N PRO A 166 12.99 -15.93 2.37
CA PRO A 166 13.13 -15.78 3.83
C PRO A 166 14.58 -15.75 4.28
N PHE A 167 15.49 -16.44 3.57
CA PHE A 167 16.93 -16.35 3.86
C PHE A 167 17.45 -14.92 3.65
N PHE A 168 17.12 -14.29 2.52
CA PHE A 168 17.48 -12.89 2.28
C PHE A 168 16.82 -11.94 3.28
N VAL A 169 15.52 -12.14 3.58
CA VAL A 169 14.80 -11.32 4.57
C VAL A 169 15.45 -11.41 5.95
N PHE A 170 15.87 -12.61 6.37
CA PHE A 170 16.58 -12.81 7.63
C PHE A 170 17.93 -12.07 7.63
N ALA A 171 18.74 -12.25 6.59
CA ALA A 171 20.03 -11.57 6.46
C ALA A 171 19.88 -10.04 6.50
N ILE A 172 18.98 -9.49 5.69
CA ILE A 172 18.71 -8.03 5.64
C ILE A 172 18.22 -7.53 6.99
N SER A 173 17.31 -8.27 7.65
CA SER A 173 16.78 -7.89 8.97
C SER A 173 17.88 -7.86 10.03
N TYR A 174 18.79 -8.85 10.02
CA TYR A 174 19.94 -8.90 10.91
C TYR A 174 20.84 -7.67 10.74
N PHE A 175 21.24 -7.35 9.51
CA PHE A 175 22.05 -6.16 9.23
C PHE A 175 21.32 -4.86 9.57
N THR A 176 20.01 -4.79 9.32
CA THR A 176 19.18 -3.62 9.66
C THR A 176 19.19 -3.36 11.17
N GLN A 177 19.12 -4.41 12.00
CA GLN A 177 19.20 -4.27 13.45
C GLN A 177 20.58 -3.75 13.90
N ILE A 178 21.66 -4.21 13.28
CA ILE A 178 23.02 -3.72 13.57
C ILE A 178 23.12 -2.23 13.25
N ILE A 179 22.69 -1.81 12.06
CA ILE A 179 22.71 -0.41 11.64
C ILE A 179 21.91 0.45 12.61
N LYS A 180 20.71 0.02 13.01
CA LYS A 180 19.88 0.75 14.00
C LYS A 180 20.58 0.91 15.34
N ARG A 181 21.26 -0.12 15.83
CA ARG A 181 22.04 -0.06 17.09
C ARG A 181 23.20 0.92 17.00
N ILE A 182 23.92 0.93 15.88
CA ILE A 182 25.04 1.87 15.65
C ILE A 182 24.52 3.31 15.56
N ALA A 183 23.44 3.53 14.80
CA ALA A 183 22.80 4.84 14.68
C ALA A 183 22.34 5.37 16.04
N ALA A 184 21.74 4.52 16.89
CA ALA A 184 21.36 4.90 18.24
C ALA A 184 22.55 5.33 19.12
N LYS A 185 23.68 4.61 19.03
CA LYS A 185 24.92 4.98 19.75
C LYS A 185 25.49 6.31 19.28
N ILE A 186 25.44 6.58 17.97
CA ILE A 186 25.89 7.87 17.41
C ILE A 186 24.99 9.00 17.91
N GLN A 187 23.68 8.82 17.87
CA GLN A 187 22.71 9.81 18.36
C GLN A 187 22.92 10.14 19.85
N GLN A 188 23.21 9.12 20.68
CA GLN A 188 23.54 9.30 22.10
C GLN A 188 24.83 10.10 22.30
N LYS A 189 25.88 9.83 21.50
CA LYS A 189 27.12 10.60 21.57
C LYS A 189 26.90 12.06 21.18
N ILE A 190 26.18 12.34 20.09
CA ILE A 190 25.89 13.72 19.67
C ILE A 190 25.14 14.48 20.77
N SER A 191 24.13 13.85 21.38
CA SER A 191 23.35 14.45 22.48
C SER A 191 24.17 14.73 23.74
N ASN A 192 25.35 14.13 23.91
CA ASN A 192 26.22 14.37 25.07
C ASN A 192 27.28 15.46 24.79
N ILE A 193 27.45 15.88 23.53
CA ILE A 193 28.45 16.89 23.12
C ILE A 193 27.77 18.26 22.88
N THR A 194 26.43 18.30 22.82
CA THR A 194 25.59 19.52 22.77
C THR A 194 24.85 19.66 24.09
#